data_AF-A0AAV2RBB8-F1
#
_entry.id   AF-A0AAV2RBB8-F1
#
_cell.length_a   1.000
_cell.length_b   1.000
_cell.length_c   1.000
_cell.angle_alpha   90.00
_cell.angle_beta   90.00
_cell.angle_gamma   90.00
#
_symmetry.space_group_name_H-M   'P 1'
#
loop_
_entity.id
_entity.type
_entity.pdbx_description
1 polymer ?
#
loop_
_entity_poly.entity_id
_entity_poly.type
_entity_poly.pdbx_seq_one_letter_code
_entity_poly.pdbx_strand_id
1 'polypeptide(L)'
;SSNPHSHVPYGADGSGFYSDNTIGCYNVIQTAMPTVISALESMNIDAGKTFTIADFGTADGGTSMPMLYEAISHLRRKFGDKLPIHVTYEDQPVNDFKSLFMRLQ
;
A
#
# COMPACT_ATOMS: atom_id res chain seq x y z
N SER A 1 42.09 -18.81 -8.97
CA SER A 1 40.92 -18.86 -8.06
C SER A 1 41.24 -17.91 -6.92
N SER A 2 40.35 -17.09 -6.36
CA SER A 2 38.89 -17.00 -6.33
C SER A 2 38.56 -15.58 -5.86
N ASN A 3 37.65 -14.87 -6.54
CA ASN A 3 37.03 -13.64 -6.01
C ASN A 3 35.59 -13.96 -5.54
N PRO A 4 35.10 -13.28 -4.49
CA PRO A 4 33.97 -13.71 -3.67
C PRO A 4 32.61 -13.29 -4.25
N HIS A 5 31.57 -13.91 -3.69
CA HIS A 5 30.15 -13.58 -3.81
C HIS A 5 29.83 -12.11 -4.16
N SER A 6 29.10 -11.91 -5.25
CA SER A 6 28.12 -10.82 -5.31
C SER A 6 26.92 -11.31 -6.12
N HIS A 7 25.88 -11.70 -5.37
CA HIS A 7 24.55 -11.91 -5.89
C HIS A 7 24.01 -10.52 -6.22
N VAL A 8 23.93 -10.17 -7.50
CA VAL A 8 23.30 -8.91 -7.94
C VAL A 8 21.96 -9.28 -8.56
N PRO A 9 20.82 -9.20 -7.83
CA PRO A 9 19.51 -9.28 -8.44
C PRO A 9 19.04 -7.84 -8.67
N TYR A 10 19.59 -7.17 -9.67
CA TYR A 10 18.97 -5.97 -10.21
C TYR A 10 18.37 -6.34 -11.56
N GLY A 11 17.12 -6.83 -11.50
CA GLY A 11 16.24 -6.79 -12.67
C GLY A 11 16.08 -5.35 -13.13
N ALA A 12 15.95 -5.15 -14.44
CA ALA A 12 15.98 -3.83 -15.06
C ALA A 12 14.98 -2.85 -14.41
N ASP A 13 15.51 -1.70 -14.01
CA ASP A 13 14.78 -0.54 -13.52
C ASP A 13 13.56 -0.22 -14.41
N GLY A 14 12.40 -0.07 -13.77
CA GLY A 14 11.19 0.42 -14.43
C GLY A 14 10.33 -0.60 -15.17
N SER A 15 10.47 -1.91 -14.90
CA SER A 15 9.65 -2.96 -15.52
C SER A 15 8.43 -3.42 -14.70
N GLY A 16 8.22 -2.91 -13.47
CA GLY A 16 7.07 -3.32 -12.65
C GLY A 16 7.11 -4.79 -12.20
N PHE A 17 8.30 -5.41 -12.21
CA PHE A 17 8.49 -6.83 -11.89
C PHE A 17 8.50 -7.11 -10.37
N TYR A 18 7.34 -6.94 -9.74
CA TYR A 18 6.97 -7.78 -8.60
C TYR A 18 5.45 -8.00 -8.44
N SER A 19 4.59 -7.27 -9.17
CA SER A 19 3.13 -7.33 -8.96
C SER A 19 2.30 -7.88 -10.13
N ASP A 20 2.91 -8.57 -11.10
CA ASP A 20 2.17 -9.32 -12.13
C ASP A 20 1.67 -10.71 -11.68
N ASN A 21 1.88 -11.09 -10.41
CA ASN A 21 1.13 -12.18 -9.77
C ASN A 21 -0.19 -11.65 -9.17
N THR A 22 -1.05 -11.15 -10.05
CA THR A 22 -2.34 -10.50 -9.75
C THR A 22 -3.30 -11.36 -8.90
N ILE A 23 -3.18 -12.69 -8.93
CA ILE A 23 -3.98 -13.60 -8.09
C ILE A 23 -3.55 -13.57 -6.62
N GLY A 24 -2.24 -13.50 -6.35
CA GLY A 24 -1.71 -13.51 -4.99
C GLY A 24 -2.09 -12.26 -4.22
N CYS A 25 -1.93 -11.09 -4.86
CA CYS A 25 -2.28 -9.79 -4.27
C CYS A 25 -3.78 -9.71 -3.99
N TYR A 26 -4.62 -10.15 -4.94
CA TYR A 26 -6.06 -10.18 -4.77
C TYR A 26 -6.50 -11.04 -3.58
N ASN A 27 -5.90 -12.23 -3.42
CA ASN A 27 -6.20 -13.14 -2.31
C ASN A 27 -5.84 -12.52 -0.95
N VAL A 28 -4.69 -11.83 -0.85
CA VAL A 28 -4.27 -11.18 0.40
C VAL A 28 -5.23 -10.06 0.77
N ILE A 29 -5.62 -9.22 -0.19
CA ILE A 29 -6.58 -8.13 0.03
C ILE A 29 -7.93 -8.72 0.46
N GLN A 30 -8.48 -9.69 -0.27
CA GLN A 30 -9.75 -10.32 0.09
C GLN A 30 -9.74 -10.92 1.50
N THR A 31 -8.61 -11.49 1.93
CA THR A 31 -8.49 -12.11 3.25
C THR A 31 -8.33 -11.06 4.35
N ALA A 32 -7.59 -9.98 4.11
CA ALA A 32 -7.29 -8.97 5.12
C ALA A 32 -8.36 -7.87 5.25
N MET A 33 -9.10 -7.56 4.18
CA MET A 33 -10.08 -6.47 4.16
C MET A 33 -11.14 -6.56 5.26
N PRO A 34 -11.75 -7.72 5.58
CA PRO A 34 -12.74 -7.80 6.66
C PRO A 34 -12.18 -7.32 8.01
N THR A 35 -10.93 -7.67 8.30
CA THR A 35 -10.22 -7.24 9.51
C THR A 35 -9.98 -5.73 9.51
N VAL A 36 -9.57 -5.16 8.38
CA VAL A 36 -9.36 -3.71 8.23
C VAL A 36 -10.67 -2.95 8.44
N ILE A 37 -11.76 -3.38 7.81
CA ILE A 37 -13.07 -2.73 7.96
C ILE A 37 -13.56 -2.83 9.42
N SER A 38 -13.46 -4.01 10.05
CA SER A 38 -13.83 -4.18 11.45
C SER A 38 -13.03 -3.25 12.37
N ALA A 39 -11.73 -3.09 12.12
CA ALA A 39 -10.91 -2.13 12.85
C ALA A 39 -11.40 -0.69 12.66
N LEU A 40 -11.66 -0.24 11.42
CA LEU A 40 -12.19 1.09 11.12
C LEU A 40 -13.55 1.35 11.78
N GLU A 41 -14.42 0.33 11.84
CA GLU A 41 -15.73 0.44 12.47
C GLU A 41 -15.64 0.55 14.00
N SER A 42 -14.63 -0.07 14.60
CA SER A 42 -14.37 -0.02 16.04
C SER A 42 -13.73 1.31 16.51
N MET A 43 -13.13 2.07 15.59
CA MET A 43 -12.45 3.33 15.91
C MET A 43 -13.45 4.46 16.16
N ASN A 44 -13.20 5.25 17.21
CA ASN A 44 -13.89 6.52 17.43
C ASN A 44 -13.23 7.63 16.57
N ILE A 45 -13.65 7.72 15.31
CA ILE A 45 -13.08 8.66 14.33
C ILE A 45 -13.75 10.02 14.45
N ASP A 46 -12.95 11.05 14.71
CA ASP A 46 -13.35 12.45 14.72
C ASP A 46 -13.20 13.06 13.33
N ALA A 47 -14.31 13.37 12.67
CA ALA A 47 -14.34 13.98 11.35
C ALA A 47 -13.75 15.40 11.29
N GLY A 48 -13.51 16.05 12.43
CA GLY A 48 -12.81 17.33 12.52
C GLY A 48 -11.28 17.20 12.44
N LYS A 49 -10.74 15.98 12.45
CA LYS A 49 -9.30 15.71 12.40
C LYS A 49 -8.93 14.88 11.17
N THR A 50 -7.65 14.96 10.79
CA THR A 50 -7.12 14.15 9.70
C THR A 50 -7.00 12.69 10.12
N PHE A 51 -7.65 11.80 9.38
CA PHE A 51 -7.43 10.36 9.50
C PHE A 51 -6.17 9.97 8.72
N THR A 52 -5.18 9.41 9.41
CA THR A 52 -3.89 9.06 8.80
C THR A 52 -3.74 7.55 8.69
N ILE A 53 -3.39 7.08 7.50
CA ILE A 53 -3.04 5.69 7.22
C ILE A 53 -1.55 5.64 6.89
N ALA A 54 -0.79 4.80 7.60
CA ALA A 54 0.60 4.53 7.30
C ALA A 54 0.74 3.10 6.79
N ASP A 55 1.30 2.94 5.60
CA ASP A 55 1.65 1.66 4.98
C ASP A 55 3.15 1.45 5.17
N PHE A 56 3.52 0.49 6.01
CA PHE A 56 4.91 0.17 6.35
C PHE A 56 5.37 -1.06 5.55
N GLY A 57 6.40 -0.91 4.72
CA GLY A 57 6.86 -1.95 3.80
C GLY A 57 6.05 -1.99 2.50
N THR A 58 5.78 -0.83 1.91
CA THR A 58 4.94 -0.66 0.72
C THR A 58 5.43 -1.41 -0.53
N ALA A 59 6.72 -1.75 -0.62
CA ALA A 59 7.38 -2.25 -1.82
C ALA A 59 7.03 -1.37 -3.04
N ASP A 60 6.44 -1.95 -4.09
CA ASP A 60 5.98 -1.25 -5.30
C ASP A 60 4.54 -0.71 -5.21
N GLY A 61 3.87 -0.88 -4.06
CA GLY A 61 2.47 -0.51 -3.81
C GLY A 61 1.43 -1.41 -4.48
N GLY A 62 1.84 -2.46 -5.20
CA GLY A 62 0.92 -3.30 -5.97
C GLY A 62 -0.12 -4.04 -5.13
N THR A 63 0.21 -4.37 -3.88
CA THR A 63 -0.70 -5.08 -2.96
C THR A 63 -1.44 -4.15 -2.02
N SER A 64 -0.82 -3.05 -1.58
CA SER A 64 -1.42 -2.15 -0.59
C SER A 64 -2.40 -1.15 -1.20
N MET A 65 -2.21 -0.73 -2.46
CA MET A 65 -3.08 0.27 -3.10
C MET A 65 -4.56 -0.13 -3.16
N PRO A 66 -4.96 -1.33 -3.60
CA PRO A 66 -6.39 -1.65 -3.67
C PRO A 66 -7.00 -1.81 -2.26
N MET A 67 -6.22 -2.27 -1.28
CA MET A 67 -6.64 -2.31 0.13
C MET A 67 -6.89 -0.90 0.69
N LEU A 68 -5.96 0.03 0.44
CA LEU A 68 -6.09 1.43 0.83
C LEU A 68 -7.27 2.10 0.13
N TYR A 69 -7.48 1.81 -1.16
CA TYR A 69 -8.63 2.33 -1.91
C TYR A 69 -9.97 1.90 -1.30
N GLU A 70 -10.12 0.62 -0.95
CA GLU A 70 -11.34 0.11 -0.31
C GLU A 70 -11.54 0.69 1.09
N ALA A 71 -10.47 0.81 1.89
CA ALA A 71 -10.51 1.44 3.20
C ALA A 71 -10.94 2.91 3.13
N ILE A 72 -10.36 3.67 2.19
CA ILE A 72 -10.72 5.08 1.95
C ILE A 72 -12.17 5.17 1.46
N SER A 73 -12.59 4.30 0.56
CA SER A 73 -13.97 4.25 0.05
C SER A 73 -14.98 3.96 1.17
N HIS A 74 -14.64 3.08 2.12
CA HIS A 74 -15.44 2.85 3.31
C HIS A 74 -15.53 4.11 4.18
N LEU A 75 -14.41 4.78 4.46
CA LEU A 75 -14.39 6.02 5.24
C LEU A 75 -15.18 7.15 4.56
N ARG A 76 -15.07 7.30 3.24
CA ARG A 76 -15.82 8.28 2.44
C ARG A 76 -17.32 8.01 2.48
N ARG A 77 -17.76 6.75 2.42
CA ARG A 77 -19.19 6.42 2.60
C ARG A 77 -19.72 6.79 3.98
N LYS A 78 -18.89 6.68 5.02
CA LYS A 78 -19.28 6.95 6.41
C LYS A 78 -19.24 8.43 6.79
N PHE A 79 -18.21 9.15 6.35
CA PHE A 79 -17.94 10.54 6.79
C PHE A 79 -18.04 11.58 5.69
N GLY A 80 -18.19 11.16 4.43
CA GLY A 80 -18.16 12.03 3.26
C GLY A 80 -16.81 12.73 3.09
N ASP A 81 -16.84 13.87 2.42
CA ASP A 81 -15.65 14.70 2.16
C ASP A 81 -15.18 15.50 3.37
N LYS A 82 -15.92 15.42 4.49
CA LYS A 82 -15.61 16.15 5.72
C LYS A 82 -14.37 15.63 6.43
N LEU A 83 -14.06 14.34 6.28
CA LEU A 83 -12.90 13.70 6.92
C LEU A 83 -11.66 13.87 6.02
N PRO A 84 -10.67 14.71 6.38
CA PRO A 84 -9.40 14.72 5.65
C PRO A 84 -8.70 13.37 5.82
N ILE A 85 -8.16 12.81 4.74
CA ILE A 85 -7.43 11.54 4.78
C ILE A 85 -6.01 11.77 4.28
N HIS A 86 -5.03 11.30 5.04
CA HIS A 86 -3.62 11.30 4.68
C HIS A 86 -3.11 9.86 4.58
N VAL A 87 -2.38 9.54 3.52
CA VAL A 87 -1.72 8.24 3.36
C VAL A 87 -0.21 8.47 3.28
N THR A 88 0.52 7.78 4.15
CA THR A 88 1.99 7.75 4.13
C THR A 88 2.43 6.36 3.69
N TYR A 89 3.19 6.30 2.59
CA TYR A 89 3.88 5.09 2.16
C TYR A 89 5.31 5.12 2.68
N GLU A 90 5.72 4.08 3.39
CA GLU A 90 7.04 3.96 4.00
C GLU A 90 7.70 2.65 3.57
N ASP A 91 8.97 2.75 3.19
CA ASP A 91 9.83 1.60 2.92
C ASP A 91 11.30 2.02 3.06
N GLN A 92 12.21 1.05 2.99
CA GLN A 92 13.65 1.26 3.06
C GLN A 92 14.13 2.28 2.02
N PRO A 93 15.21 3.04 2.31
CA PRO A 93 15.72 4.09 1.41
C PRO A 93 16.08 3.63 -0.01
N VAL A 94 16.30 2.33 -0.21
CA VAL A 94 16.66 1.71 -1.49
C VAL A 94 15.44 1.26 -2.30
N ASN A 95 14.22 1.49 -1.80
CA ASN A 95 12.99 1.08 -2.47
C ASN A 95 12.73 1.89 -3.75
N ASP A 96 12.07 1.25 -4.72
CA ASP A 96 11.64 1.90 -5.96
C ASP A 96 10.33 2.68 -5.76
N PHE A 97 10.43 3.82 -5.09
CA PHE A 97 9.31 4.77 -4.96
C PHE A 97 8.83 5.32 -6.31
N LYS A 98 9.63 5.26 -7.37
CA LYS A 98 9.21 5.74 -8.69
C LYS A 98 8.10 4.85 -9.25
N SER A 99 8.23 3.53 -9.14
CA SER A 99 7.18 2.59 -9.51
C SER A 99 5.89 2.80 -8.72
N LEU A 100 6.00 3.12 -7.42
CA LEU A 100 4.87 3.48 -6.57
C LEU A 100 4.13 4.73 -7.09
N PHE A 101 4.86 5.82 -7.34
CA PHE A 101 4.24 7.07 -7.80
C PHE A 101 3.62 6.98 -9.20
N MET A 102 4.22 6.19 -10.11
CA MET A 102 3.65 5.97 -11.44
C MET A 102 2.29 5.25 -11.42
N ARG A 103 2.00 4.48 -10.37
CA ARG A 103 0.70 3.81 -10.17
C ARG A 103 -0.37 4.71 -9.55
N LEU A 104 0.01 5.85 -8.97
CA LEU A 104 -0.90 6.81 -8.34
C LEU A 104 -1.45 7.88 -9.31
N GLN A 105 -0.95 7.92 -10.56
CA GLN A 105 -1.44 8.83 -11.62
C GLN A 105 -2.78 8.35 -12.21
#